data_AF-A0A3D0J2D0-F1
#
_entry.id   AF-A0A3D0J2D0-F1
#
_cell.length_a   1.000
_cell.length_b   1.000
_cell.length_c   1.000
_cell.angle_alpha   90.00
_cell.angle_beta   90.00
_cell.angle_gamma   90.00
#
_symmetry.space_group_name_H-M   'P 1'
#
loop_
_entity.id
_entity.type
_entity.pdbx_description
1 polymer ?
#
loop_
_entity_poly.entity_id
_entity_poly.type
_entity_poly.pdbx_seq_one_letter_code
_entity_poly.pdbx_strand_id
1 'polypeptide(L)'
;GEMLKPWISGYLILMGGYIFWRANHKPLAVDPSATRAIPLALTGGFLDAVGGGGWGPVVTSTLLAKGHQPRYVIGSVNMAEFFVTLSQALTFFFFLKLENLPIIAGLILGGVIAAPFAAKICKILPAKTMMRLVGVLLVVVSTHTLLRALGKI
;
A
#
# COMPACT_ATOMS: atom_id res chain seq x y z
N GLY A 1 -14.08 17.26 -12.02
CA GLY A 1 -13.09 16.16 -12.00
C GLY A 1 -11.64 16.64 -11.99
N GLU A 2 -11.31 17.85 -12.44
CA GLU A 2 -9.90 18.29 -12.60
C GLU A 2 -9.25 18.85 -11.32
N MET A 3 -10.05 19.33 -10.35
CA MET A 3 -9.53 19.84 -9.08
C MET A 3 -9.08 18.76 -8.09
N LEU A 4 -9.56 17.51 -8.24
CA LEU A 4 -9.17 16.39 -7.36
C LEU A 4 -7.84 15.73 -7.77
N LYS A 5 -7.51 15.78 -9.07
CA LYS A 5 -6.26 15.22 -9.63
C LYS A 5 -4.97 15.75 -8.95
N PRO A 6 -4.81 17.06 -8.69
CA PRO A 6 -3.61 17.57 -8.01
C PRO A 6 -3.53 17.14 -6.54
N TRP A 7 -4.66 17.00 -5.84
CA TRP A 7 -4.71 16.51 -4.45
C TRP A 7 -4.30 15.04 -4.34
N ILE A 8 -4.83 14.18 -5.22
CA ILE A 8 -4.47 12.75 -5.27
C ILE A 8 -2.99 12.59 -5.65
N SER A 9 -2.50 13.39 -6.60
CA SER A 9 -1.09 13.36 -7.01
C SER A 9 -0.15 13.80 -5.88
N GLY A 10 -0.49 14.87 -5.16
CA GLY A 10 0.27 15.32 -3.99
C GLY A 10 0.35 14.26 -2.90
N TYR A 11 -0.76 13.57 -2.63
CA TYR A 11 -0.81 12.43 -1.72
C TYR A 11 0.09 11.27 -2.17
N LEU A 12 0.02 10.87 -3.44
CA LEU A 12 0.84 9.77 -4.00
C LEU A 12 2.34 10.08 -3.96
N ILE A 13 2.72 11.36 -4.10
CA ILE A 13 4.12 11.80 -3.97
C ILE A 13 4.59 11.72 -2.52
N LEU A 14 3.78 12.22 -1.57
CA LEU A 14 4.09 12.13 -0.15
C LEU A 14 4.20 10.66 0.29
N MET A 15 3.30 9.79 -0.18
CA MET A 15 3.33 8.38 0.15
C MET A 15 4.53 7.66 -0.51
N GLY A 16 4.83 7.97 -1.78
CA GLY A 16 6.04 7.45 -2.45
C GLY A 16 7.33 7.86 -1.74
N GLY A 17 7.41 9.13 -1.30
CA GLY A 17 8.52 9.65 -0.49
C GLY A 17 8.62 8.98 0.87
N TYR A 18 7.48 8.74 1.55
CA TYR A 18 7.44 8.02 2.82
C TYR A 18 7.92 6.57 2.68
N ILE A 19 7.49 5.86 1.64
CA ILE A 19 7.93 4.48 1.35
C ILE A 19 9.45 4.45 1.08
N PHE A 20 9.97 5.41 0.30
CA PHE A 20 11.40 5.52 0.00
C PHE A 20 12.23 5.84 1.25
N TRP A 21 11.82 6.84 2.03
CA TRP A 21 12.44 7.20 3.31
C TRP A 21 12.47 6.01 4.27
N ARG A 22 11.35 5.30 4.41
CA ARG A 22 11.23 4.13 5.28
C ARG A 22 12.04 2.93 4.79
N ALA A 23 12.23 2.76 3.47
CA ALA A 23 13.12 1.71 2.94
C ALA A 23 14.58 1.90 3.38
N ASN A 24 14.98 3.13 3.70
CA ASN A 24 16.35 3.49 4.08
C ASN A 24 16.53 3.69 5.60
N HIS A 25 15.47 3.71 6.40
CA HIS A 25 15.55 3.85 7.85
C HIS A 25 15.21 2.55 8.60
N LYS A 26 15.99 2.24 9.63
CA LYS A 26 15.77 1.08 10.50
C LYS A 26 14.46 1.25 11.28
N PRO A 27 13.66 0.19 11.46
CA PRO A 27 12.49 0.27 12.31
C PRO A 27 12.92 0.66 13.73
N LEU A 28 12.33 1.75 14.23
CA LEU A 28 12.53 2.21 15.61
C LEU A 28 11.99 1.12 16.54
N ALA A 29 12.86 0.55 17.38
CA ALA A 29 12.45 -0.40 18.41
C ALA A 29 11.63 0.34 19.46
N VAL A 30 10.35 -0.03 19.62
CA VAL A 30 9.43 0.58 20.59
C VAL A 30 8.77 -0.50 21.42
N ASP A 31 8.50 -0.20 22.69
CA ASP A 31 7.97 -1.12 23.71
C ASP A 31 6.65 -1.82 23.28
N PRO A 32 6.49 -3.16 23.46
CA PRO A 32 5.31 -3.92 23.02
C PRO A 32 3.99 -3.53 23.71
N SER A 33 4.05 -3.10 24.97
CA SER A 33 2.91 -2.96 25.89
C SER A 33 1.96 -1.79 25.59
N ALA A 34 2.37 -0.82 24.76
CA ALA A 34 1.59 0.40 24.47
C ALA A 34 0.84 0.36 23.13
N THR A 35 0.67 -0.82 22.52
CA THR A 35 0.12 -0.93 21.16
C THR A 35 -1.39 -0.83 21.13
N ARG A 36 -1.90 0.34 20.74
CA ARG A 36 -3.31 0.50 20.36
C ARG A 36 -3.48 0.13 18.88
N ALA A 37 -3.98 -1.06 18.60
CA ALA A 37 -4.18 -1.55 17.24
C ALA A 37 -5.24 -0.75 16.46
N ILE A 38 -6.25 -0.21 17.14
CA ILE A 38 -7.37 0.54 16.56
C ILE A 38 -6.91 1.80 15.81
N PRO A 39 -6.19 2.76 16.41
CA PRO A 39 -5.74 3.96 15.68
C PRO A 39 -4.77 3.64 14.54
N LEU A 40 -3.97 2.58 14.66
CA LEU A 40 -3.08 2.12 13.60
C LEU A 40 -3.87 1.55 12.42
N ALA A 41 -4.89 0.74 12.68
CA ALA A 41 -5.77 0.20 11.64
C ALA A 41 -6.59 1.30 10.95
N LEU A 42 -7.09 2.29 11.71
CA LEU A 42 -7.82 3.43 11.14
C LEU A 42 -6.94 4.27 10.22
N THR A 43 -5.75 4.66 10.69
CA THR A 43 -4.81 5.45 9.88
C THR A 43 -4.27 4.65 8.70
N GLY A 44 -3.88 3.40 8.91
CA GLY A 44 -3.43 2.50 7.85
C GLY A 44 -4.50 2.27 6.78
N GLY A 45 -5.74 1.99 7.17
CA GLY A 45 -6.85 1.74 6.26
C GLY A 45 -7.30 2.99 5.50
N PHE A 46 -7.29 4.16 6.14
CA PHE A 46 -7.56 5.43 5.46
C PHE A 46 -6.49 5.74 4.41
N LEU A 47 -5.21 5.60 4.77
CA LEU A 47 -4.10 5.84 3.85
C LEU A 47 -4.11 4.84 2.68
N ASP A 48 -4.47 3.60 2.96
CA ASP A 48 -4.64 2.58 1.93
C ASP A 48 -5.81 2.90 0.99
N ALA A 49 -6.94 3.42 1.50
CA ALA A 49 -8.09 3.78 0.67
C ALA A 49 -7.84 5.01 -0.23
N VAL A 50 -7.02 5.97 0.23
CA VAL A 50 -6.76 7.22 -0.51
C VAL A 50 -5.75 7.04 -1.64
N GLY A 51 -4.79 6.12 -1.53
CA GLY A 51 -3.82 5.93 -2.62
C GLY A 51 -3.07 4.60 -2.66
N GLY A 52 -3.53 3.59 -1.91
CA GLY A 52 -3.04 2.21 -1.99
C GLY A 52 -1.67 1.99 -1.35
N GLY A 53 -1.52 0.86 -0.64
CA GLY A 53 -0.25 0.41 -0.08
C GLY A 53 0.15 1.05 1.25
N GLY A 54 -0.77 1.75 1.92
CA GLY A 54 -0.55 2.36 3.24
C GLY A 54 -0.53 1.34 4.39
N TRP A 55 -1.20 0.20 4.22
CA TRP A 55 -1.41 -0.80 5.26
C TRP A 55 -0.10 -1.45 5.74
N GLY A 56 0.71 -1.98 4.83
CA GLY A 56 1.98 -2.64 5.15
C GLY A 56 2.99 -1.73 5.90
N PRO A 57 3.21 -0.48 5.45
CA PRO A 57 4.09 0.48 6.11
C PRO A 57 3.61 1.09 7.42
N VAL A 58 2.30 1.07 7.68
CA VAL A 58 1.75 1.70 8.89
C VAL A 58 1.41 0.63 9.94
N VAL A 59 0.78 -0.46 9.53
CA VAL A 59 0.28 -1.50 10.44
C VAL A 59 1.33 -2.59 10.66
N THR A 60 1.82 -3.23 9.60
CA THR A 60 2.76 -4.38 9.71
C THR A 60 4.10 -3.97 10.31
N SER A 61 4.68 -2.85 9.88
CA SER A 61 5.94 -2.31 10.44
C SER A 61 5.84 -2.08 11.92
N THR A 62 4.74 -1.45 12.34
CA THR A 62 4.60 -0.95 13.69
C THR A 62 4.41 -2.12 14.64
N LEU A 63 3.65 -3.13 14.24
CA LEU A 63 3.51 -4.36 15.02
C LEU A 63 4.81 -5.17 15.11
N LEU A 64 5.55 -5.30 13.99
CA LEU A 64 6.86 -5.97 13.97
C LEU A 64 7.94 -5.20 14.76
N ALA A 65 7.99 -3.87 14.63
CA ALA A 65 8.92 -3.01 15.34
C ALA A 65 8.67 -2.99 16.85
N LYS A 66 7.43 -3.29 17.25
CA LYS A 66 7.01 -3.47 18.65
C LYS A 66 7.20 -4.88 19.20
N GLY A 67 8.06 -5.68 18.57
CA GLY A 67 8.51 -6.98 19.12
C GLY A 67 7.48 -8.10 19.09
N HIS A 68 6.33 -7.93 18.43
CA HIS A 68 5.35 -9.01 18.29
C HIS A 68 5.91 -10.12 17.39
N GLN A 69 5.58 -11.37 17.70
CA GLN A 69 6.10 -12.53 16.98
C GLN A 69 5.74 -12.43 15.48
N PRO A 70 6.74 -12.42 14.56
CA PRO A 70 6.51 -12.15 13.15
C PRO A 70 5.48 -13.07 12.49
N ARG A 71 5.48 -14.36 12.86
CA ARG A 71 4.53 -15.35 12.31
C ARG A 71 3.06 -15.00 12.55
N TYR A 72 2.75 -14.40 13.71
CA TYR A 72 1.38 -14.05 14.10
C TYR A 72 0.99 -12.68 13.57
N VAL A 73 1.94 -11.72 13.56
CA VAL A 73 1.71 -10.38 13.00
C VAL A 73 1.42 -10.47 11.50
N ILE A 74 2.23 -11.19 10.74
CA ILE A 74 2.09 -11.26 9.29
C ILE A 74 0.73 -11.88 8.92
N GLY A 75 0.34 -12.98 9.57
CA GLY A 75 -0.94 -13.64 9.31
C GLY A 75 -2.16 -12.79 9.70
N SER A 76 -2.14 -12.21 10.91
CA SER A 76 -3.27 -11.42 11.41
C SER A 76 -3.44 -10.10 10.65
N VAL A 77 -2.34 -9.43 10.29
CA VAL A 77 -2.38 -8.18 9.54
C VAL A 77 -2.84 -8.38 8.11
N ASN A 78 -2.42 -9.47 7.45
CA ASN A 78 -2.89 -9.80 6.10
C ASN A 78 -4.39 -10.14 6.10
N MET A 79 -4.88 -10.85 7.12
CA MET A 79 -6.31 -11.12 7.26
C MET A 79 -7.11 -9.83 7.44
N ALA A 80 -6.62 -8.91 8.28
CA ALA A 80 -7.25 -7.61 8.46
C ALA A 80 -7.21 -6.76 7.17
N GLU A 81 -6.10 -6.78 6.43
CA GLU A 81 -5.94 -6.10 5.13
C GLU A 81 -6.98 -6.57 4.12
N PHE A 82 -7.25 -7.87 4.07
CA PHE A 82 -8.28 -8.44 3.20
C PHE A 82 -9.67 -7.83 3.48
N PHE A 83 -10.08 -7.71 4.74
CA PHE A 83 -11.37 -7.10 5.08
C PHE A 83 -11.43 -5.60 4.77
N VAL A 84 -10.32 -4.87 4.99
CA VAL A 84 -10.23 -3.45 4.67
C VAL A 84 -10.33 -3.22 3.17
N THR A 85 -9.57 -3.98 2.37
CA THR A 85 -9.58 -3.90 0.91
C THR A 85 -10.92 -4.36 0.30
N LEU A 86 -11.54 -5.39 0.87
CA LEU A 86 -12.90 -5.79 0.49
C LEU A 86 -13.92 -4.69 0.79
N SER A 87 -13.81 -4.03 1.95
CA SER A 87 -14.69 -2.92 2.31
C SER A 87 -14.51 -1.75 1.34
N GLN A 88 -13.27 -1.38 1.01
CA GLN A 88 -12.96 -0.35 0.00
C GLN A 88 -13.58 -0.70 -1.36
N ALA A 89 -13.40 -1.95 -1.82
CA ALA A 89 -13.95 -2.41 -3.09
C ALA A 89 -15.49 -2.33 -3.12
N LEU A 90 -16.16 -2.71 -2.02
CA LEU A 90 -17.61 -2.58 -1.88
C LEU A 90 -18.05 -1.11 -1.84
N THR A 91 -17.35 -0.25 -1.10
CA THR A 91 -17.66 1.19 -1.07
C THR A 91 -17.56 1.79 -2.48
N PHE A 92 -16.51 1.48 -3.24
CA PHE A 92 -16.39 1.93 -4.63
C PHE A 92 -17.48 1.34 -5.52
N PHE A 93 -17.84 0.07 -5.34
CA PHE A 93 -18.94 -0.56 -6.07
C PHE A 93 -20.27 0.19 -5.88
N PHE A 94 -20.62 0.54 -4.63
CA PHE A 94 -21.87 1.22 -4.32
C PHE A 94 -21.87 2.72 -4.66
N PHE A 95 -20.76 3.43 -4.42
CA PHE A 95 -20.72 4.89 -4.55
C PHE A 95 -20.25 5.38 -5.92
N LEU A 96 -19.31 4.68 -6.58
CA LEU A 96 -18.70 5.20 -7.82
C LEU A 96 -19.38 4.70 -9.10
N LYS A 97 -20.29 3.71 -9.03
CA LYS A 97 -20.80 2.92 -10.17
C LYS A 97 -19.66 2.33 -11.01
N LEU A 98 -19.79 1.07 -11.41
CA LEU A 98 -18.74 0.40 -12.17
C LEU A 98 -18.71 0.89 -13.62
N GLU A 99 -18.05 2.02 -13.86
CA GLU A 99 -17.66 2.42 -15.19
C GLU A 99 -16.54 1.48 -15.66
N ASN A 100 -16.79 0.77 -16.77
CA ASN A 100 -15.84 -0.16 -17.41
C ASN A 100 -15.57 -1.47 -16.65
N LEU A 101 -16.64 -2.25 -16.41
CA LEU A 101 -16.58 -3.64 -15.94
C LEU A 101 -15.52 -4.52 -16.63
N PRO A 102 -15.27 -4.42 -17.95
CA PRO A 102 -14.24 -5.21 -18.61
C PRO A 102 -12.82 -4.92 -18.11
N ILE A 103 -12.51 -3.66 -17.76
CA ILE A 103 -11.20 -3.26 -17.24
C ILE A 103 -10.99 -3.87 -15.85
N ILE A 104 -12.01 -3.80 -15.00
CA ILE A 104 -11.97 -4.36 -13.64
C ILE A 104 -11.82 -5.88 -13.70
N ALA A 105 -12.57 -6.56 -14.56
CA ALA A 105 -12.44 -8.00 -14.77
C ALA A 105 -11.05 -8.39 -15.29
N GLY A 106 -10.49 -7.61 -16.22
CA GLY A 106 -9.12 -7.78 -16.71
C GLY A 106 -8.06 -7.62 -15.61
N LEU A 107 -8.21 -6.62 -14.73
CA LEU A 107 -7.32 -6.42 -13.58
C LEU A 107 -7.40 -7.57 -12.58
N ILE A 108 -8.61 -8.07 -12.28
CA ILE A 108 -8.80 -9.22 -11.38
C ILE A 108 -8.14 -10.46 -11.97
N LEU A 109 -8.41 -10.79 -13.24
CA LEU A 109 -7.83 -11.96 -13.91
C LEU A 109 -6.30 -11.86 -13.98
N GLY A 110 -5.77 -10.70 -14.37
CA GLY A 110 -4.33 -10.45 -14.40
C GLY A 110 -3.70 -10.61 -13.01
N GLY A 111 -4.34 -10.09 -11.96
CA GLY A 111 -3.89 -10.23 -10.58
C GLY A 111 -3.88 -11.68 -10.08
N VAL A 112 -4.96 -12.44 -10.33
CA VAL A 112 -5.06 -13.86 -9.94
C VAL A 112 -3.98 -14.70 -10.63
N ILE A 113 -3.74 -14.46 -11.92
CA ILE A 113 -2.69 -15.16 -12.66
C ILE A 113 -1.30 -14.73 -12.19
N ALA A 114 -1.08 -13.44 -11.89
CA ALA A 114 0.21 -12.92 -11.44
C ALA A 114 0.58 -13.34 -10.01
N ALA A 115 -0.40 -13.53 -9.12
CA ALA A 115 -0.20 -13.89 -7.71
C ALA A 115 0.74 -15.09 -7.47
N PRO A 116 0.60 -16.25 -8.14
CA PRO A 116 1.53 -17.38 -7.95
C PRO A 116 2.96 -17.06 -8.41
N PHE A 117 3.13 -16.25 -9.45
CA PHE A 117 4.46 -15.81 -9.88
C PHE A 117 5.08 -14.85 -8.87
N ALA A 118 4.30 -13.90 -8.37
CA ALA A 118 4.73 -12.99 -7.31
C ALA A 118 5.15 -13.77 -6.05
N ALA A 119 4.37 -14.76 -5.61
CA ALA A 119 4.71 -15.61 -4.48
C ALA A 119 6.02 -16.38 -4.68
N LYS A 120 6.27 -16.91 -5.88
CA LYS A 120 7.55 -17.57 -6.22
C LYS A 120 8.72 -16.60 -6.18
N ILE A 121 8.57 -15.40 -6.72
CA ILE A 121 9.62 -14.38 -6.74
C ILE A 121 9.94 -13.90 -5.31
N CYS A 122 8.92 -13.66 -4.49
CA CYS A 122 9.07 -13.27 -3.09
C CYS A 122 9.80 -14.33 -2.25
N LYS A 123 9.75 -15.60 -2.64
CA LYS A 123 10.49 -16.68 -1.97
C LYS A 123 12.00 -16.62 -2.27
N ILE A 124 12.39 -16.08 -3.43
CA ILE A 124 13.78 -16.08 -3.93
C ILE A 124 14.48 -14.74 -3.62
N LEU A 125 13.77 -13.62 -3.70
CA LEU A 125 14.36 -12.30 -3.53
C LEU A 125 14.51 -11.90 -2.05
N PRO A 126 15.68 -11.36 -1.64
CA PRO A 126 15.84 -10.77 -0.32
C PRO A 126 14.88 -9.59 -0.13
N ALA A 127 14.18 -9.55 1.01
CA ALA A 127 13.19 -8.51 1.33
C ALA A 127 13.73 -7.08 1.14
N LYS A 128 15.00 -6.83 1.49
CA LYS A 128 15.67 -5.53 1.30
C LYS A 128 15.80 -5.11 -0.17
N THR A 129 15.97 -6.06 -1.08
CA THR A 129 16.07 -5.79 -2.52
C THR A 129 14.68 -5.51 -3.10
N MET A 130 13.69 -6.30 -2.68
CA MET A 130 12.29 -6.08 -3.07
C MET A 130 11.78 -4.71 -2.65
N MET A 131 12.04 -4.29 -1.40
CA MET A 131 11.66 -2.96 -0.90
C MET A 131 12.32 -1.82 -1.68
N ARG A 132 13.60 -1.95 -2.05
CA ARG A 132 14.29 -0.94 -2.86
C ARG A 132 13.71 -0.84 -4.27
N LEU A 133 13.46 -1.97 -4.92
CA LEU A 133 12.88 -2.00 -6.27
C LEU A 133 11.48 -1.37 -6.30
N VAL A 134 10.61 -1.77 -5.38
CA VAL A 134 9.26 -1.20 -5.27
C VAL A 134 9.31 0.29 -4.95
N GLY A 135 10.18 0.71 -4.03
CA GLY A 135 10.37 2.13 -3.68
C GLY A 135 10.84 2.97 -4.86
N VAL A 136 11.85 2.52 -5.61
CA VAL A 136 12.33 3.22 -6.82
C VAL A 136 11.23 3.30 -7.87
N LEU A 137 10.52 2.20 -8.11
CA LEU A 137 9.46 2.15 -9.12
C LEU A 137 8.32 3.10 -8.77
N LEU A 138 7.89 3.15 -7.50
CA LEU A 138 6.89 4.11 -7.02
C LEU A 138 7.36 5.56 -7.19
N VAL A 139 8.59 5.88 -6.80
CA VAL A 139 9.14 7.24 -6.95
C VAL A 139 9.15 7.66 -8.42
N VAL A 140 9.60 6.79 -9.33
CA VAL A 140 9.62 7.08 -10.77
C VAL A 140 8.20 7.29 -11.31
N VAL A 141 7.26 6.39 -11.00
CA VAL A 141 5.87 6.48 -11.48
C VAL A 141 5.16 7.72 -10.94
N SER A 142 5.31 8.02 -9.65
CA SER A 142 4.72 9.22 -9.03
C SER A 142 5.35 10.50 -9.59
N THR A 143 6.66 10.52 -9.81
CA THR A 143 7.35 11.66 -10.43
C THR A 143 6.86 11.90 -11.86
N HIS A 144 6.74 10.84 -12.67
CA HIS A 144 6.22 10.93 -14.03
C HIS A 144 4.77 11.44 -14.06
N THR A 145 3.92 10.94 -13.17
CA THR A 145 2.52 11.38 -13.03
C THR A 145 2.44 12.86 -12.63
N LEU A 146 3.30 13.31 -11.72
CA LEU A 146 3.39 14.71 -11.31
C LEU A 146 3.81 15.64 -12.45
N LEU A 147 4.84 15.25 -13.23
CA LEU A 147 5.33 16.04 -14.35
C LEU A 147 4.26 16.22 -15.43
N ARG A 148 3.48 15.16 -15.68
CA ARG A 148 2.33 15.19 -16.59
C ARG A 148 1.17 16.03 -16.06
N ALA A 149 0.90 15.96 -14.75
CA ALA A 149 -0.13 16.77 -14.11
C ALA A 149 0.23 18.27 -14.06
N LEU A 150 1.53 18.60 -14.00
CA LEU A 150 2.05 19.97 -14.05
C LEU A 150 2.22 20.50 -15.48
N GLY A 151 1.83 19.73 -16.51
CA GLY A 151 1.85 20.16 -17.91
C GLY A 151 3.25 20.41 -18.47
N LYS A 152 4.30 19.87 -17.84
CA LYS A 152 5.67 19.95 -18.37
C LYS A 152 5.95 18.87 -19.42
N ILE A 153 5.06 17.88 -19.57
CA ILE A 153 5.04 16.81 -20.59
C ILE A 153 3.59 16.39 -20.83
#